data_AF-A0A2T5XUT0-F1
#
_entry.id   AF-A0A2T5XUT0-F1
#
_cell.length_a   1.000
_cell.length_b   1.000
_cell.length_c   1.000
_cell.angle_alpha   90.00
_cell.angle_beta   90.00
_cell.angle_gamma   90.00
#
_symmetry.space_group_name_H-M   'P 1'
#
loop_
_entity.id
_entity.type
_entity.pdbx_description
1 polymer ?
#
loop_
_entity_poly.entity_id
_entity_poly.type
_entity_poly.pdbx_seq_one_letter_code
_entity_poly.pdbx_strand_id
1 'polypeptide(L)'
;MNISDFITFYKENLTTRGLMKKKYKVHYYVIPIIYLLIAIIPIGVKYMFGLDNFYSYIIFAIIILFDVLFFIFFTRKLIFNTMKKMDEKFVVEKKCCSLNRQEIKKYFFSELEKYFSDKKIPLSKIKDIIVILNKKSEKEKAPFIISSSIFSAIALVIFSSACNRFYELVGNNPLDIITYTILFIPFICYIVTDLICSIREIYFNLFTNYLSINGLIDLLEEYEINKPTKE
;
A
#
# COMPACT_ATOMS: atom_id res chain seq x y z
N MET A 1 11.48 20.69 17.96
CA MET A 1 10.74 20.12 16.83
C MET A 1 9.62 19.24 17.37
N ASN A 2 8.38 19.44 16.94
CA ASN A 2 7.31 18.49 17.24
C ASN A 2 7.44 17.28 16.30
N ILE A 3 7.71 16.09 16.86
CA ILE A 3 7.91 14.85 16.10
C ILE A 3 6.63 14.46 15.36
N SER A 4 5.46 14.76 15.91
CA SER A 4 4.18 14.48 15.26
C SER A 4 4.05 15.26 13.96
N ASP A 5 4.35 16.56 13.99
CA ASP A 5 4.29 17.43 12.82
C ASP A 5 5.29 16.99 11.75
N PHE A 6 6.46 16.49 12.17
CA PHE A 6 7.47 15.97 11.26
C PHE A 6 7.04 14.66 10.57
N ILE A 7 6.40 13.75 11.30
CA ILE A 7 5.81 12.53 10.71
C ILE A 7 4.70 12.90 9.71
N THR A 8 3.86 13.89 10.04
CA THR A 8 2.82 14.39 9.13
C THR A 8 3.44 15.00 7.88
N PHE A 9 4.47 15.82 8.03
CA PHE A 9 5.22 16.40 6.91
C PHE A 9 5.79 15.31 5.99
N TYR A 10 6.41 14.27 6.56
CA TYR A 10 6.93 13.12 5.81
C TYR A 10 5.82 12.44 5.00
N LYS A 11 4.72 12.06 5.66
CA LYS A 11 3.58 11.39 5.00
C LYS A 11 3.04 12.20 3.83
N GLU A 12 3.04 13.52 3.94
CA GLU A 12 2.44 14.43 2.99
C GLU A 12 3.35 14.85 1.82
N ASN A 13 4.64 15.01 2.06
CA ASN A 13 5.56 15.65 1.10
C ASN A 13 6.70 14.73 0.65
N LEU A 14 7.08 13.77 1.48
CA LEU A 14 8.23 12.89 1.25
C LEU A 14 7.82 11.47 0.85
N THR A 15 6.55 11.27 0.47
CA THR A 15 6.05 10.01 -0.06
C THR A 15 5.29 10.22 -1.36
N THR A 16 5.39 9.25 -2.27
CA THR A 16 4.72 9.32 -3.57
C THR A 16 3.20 9.35 -3.45
N ARG A 17 2.66 8.62 -2.46
CA ARG A 17 1.24 8.62 -2.12
C ARG A 17 0.79 9.93 -1.46
N GLY A 18 1.62 10.54 -0.61
CA GLY A 18 1.36 11.85 -0.02
C GLY A 18 1.19 12.93 -1.09
N LEU A 19 2.13 12.96 -2.04
CA LEU A 19 2.08 13.85 -3.20
C LEU A 19 0.84 13.60 -4.07
N MET A 20 0.49 12.33 -4.31
CA MET A 20 -0.74 11.97 -5.01
C MET A 20 -1.99 12.47 -4.28
N LYS A 21 -2.05 12.30 -2.95
CA LYS A 21 -3.16 12.78 -2.11
C LYS A 21 -3.30 14.30 -2.16
N LYS A 22 -2.18 15.05 -2.19
CA LYS A 22 -2.23 16.52 -2.32
C LYS A 22 -2.79 16.96 -3.67
N LYS A 23 -2.37 16.33 -4.76
CA LYS A 23 -2.75 16.75 -6.12
C LYS A 23 -4.09 16.19 -6.58
N TYR A 24 -4.45 14.99 -6.15
CA TYR A 24 -5.65 14.26 -6.57
C TYR A 24 -6.43 13.72 -5.37
N LYS A 25 -6.73 14.59 -4.39
CA LYS A 25 -7.42 14.22 -3.14
C LYS A 25 -8.71 13.42 -3.38
N VAL A 26 -9.57 13.87 -4.30
CA VAL A 26 -10.85 13.20 -4.61
C VAL A 26 -10.59 11.78 -5.13
N HIS A 27 -9.73 11.63 -6.13
CA HIS A 27 -9.43 10.33 -6.73
C HIS A 27 -8.78 9.37 -5.72
N TYR A 28 -7.91 9.89 -4.85
CA TYR A 28 -7.26 9.11 -3.78
C TYR A 28 -8.27 8.41 -2.87
N TYR A 29 -9.38 9.09 -2.53
CA TYR A 29 -10.40 8.54 -1.64
C TYR A 29 -11.51 7.79 -2.39
N VAL A 30 -11.95 8.29 -3.55
CA VAL A 30 -13.08 7.73 -4.30
C VAL A 30 -12.72 6.39 -4.95
N ILE A 31 -11.50 6.23 -5.47
CA ILE A 31 -11.11 5.01 -6.18
C ILE A 31 -11.19 3.79 -5.25
N PRO A 32 -10.53 3.75 -4.08
CA PRO A 32 -10.68 2.61 -3.16
C PRO A 32 -12.13 2.27 -2.81
N ILE A 33 -12.99 3.29 -2.65
CA ILE A 33 -14.42 3.09 -2.34
C ILE A 33 -15.15 2.42 -3.50
N ILE A 34 -14.95 2.91 -4.74
CA ILE A 34 -15.59 2.33 -5.92
C ILE A 34 -15.20 0.85 -6.09
N TYR A 35 -13.91 0.55 -6.01
CA TYR A 35 -13.41 -0.83 -6.15
C TYR A 35 -13.94 -1.73 -5.02
N LEU A 36 -14.03 -1.22 -3.79
CA LEU A 36 -14.65 -1.95 -2.69
C LEU A 36 -16.15 -2.23 -2.92
N LEU A 37 -16.89 -1.27 -3.52
CA LEU A 37 -18.29 -1.48 -3.89
C LEU A 37 -18.45 -2.50 -5.01
N ILE A 38 -17.57 -2.49 -6.01
CA ILE A 38 -17.57 -3.49 -7.09
C ILE A 38 -17.31 -4.89 -6.54
N ALA A 39 -16.55 -5.06 -5.46
CA ALA A 39 -16.42 -6.37 -4.82
C ALA A 39 -17.67 -6.77 -4.00
N ILE A 40 -18.28 -5.83 -3.26
CA ILE A 40 -19.40 -6.14 -2.34
C ILE A 40 -20.73 -6.36 -3.06
N ILE A 41 -21.07 -5.54 -4.05
CA ILE A 41 -22.37 -5.58 -4.73
C ILE A 41 -22.61 -6.96 -5.39
N PRO A 42 -21.66 -7.52 -6.15
CA PRO A 42 -21.80 -8.85 -6.76
C PRO A 42 -21.99 -9.95 -5.71
N ILE A 43 -21.29 -9.87 -4.56
CA ILE A 43 -21.47 -10.82 -3.45
C ILE A 43 -22.90 -10.72 -2.90
N GLY A 44 -23.43 -9.51 -2.70
CA GLY A 44 -24.81 -9.30 -2.25
C GLY A 44 -25.84 -9.86 -3.25
N VAL A 45 -25.64 -9.62 -4.54
CA VAL A 45 -26.47 -10.16 -5.63
C VAL A 45 -26.43 -11.70 -5.62
N LYS A 46 -25.24 -12.30 -5.46
CA LYS A 46 -25.10 -13.75 -5.38
C LYS A 46 -25.99 -14.36 -4.28
N TYR A 47 -25.91 -13.79 -3.07
CA TYR A 47 -26.69 -14.28 -1.93
C TYR A 47 -28.19 -14.03 -2.10
N MET A 48 -28.59 -12.87 -2.62
CA MET A 48 -30.01 -12.51 -2.80
C MET A 48 -30.72 -13.43 -3.82
N PHE A 49 -30.03 -13.80 -4.90
CA PHE A 49 -30.60 -14.63 -5.97
C PHE A 49 -30.30 -16.12 -5.82
N GLY A 50 -29.68 -16.55 -4.71
CA GLY A 50 -29.35 -17.97 -4.48
C GLY A 50 -28.43 -18.56 -5.55
N LEU A 51 -27.50 -17.77 -6.09
CA LEU A 51 -26.59 -18.17 -7.17
C LEU A 51 -25.43 -19.03 -6.62
N ASP A 52 -25.77 -20.18 -6.03
CA ASP A 52 -24.85 -21.07 -5.32
C ASP A 52 -24.37 -22.26 -6.15
N ASN A 53 -24.33 -22.10 -7.47
CA ASN A 53 -23.71 -23.10 -8.35
C ASN A 53 -22.22 -22.79 -8.61
N PHE A 54 -21.50 -23.81 -9.07
CA PHE A 54 -20.06 -23.74 -9.32
C PHE A 54 -19.67 -22.64 -10.34
N TYR A 55 -20.43 -22.53 -11.44
CA TYR A 55 -20.18 -21.53 -12.49
C TYR A 55 -20.32 -20.10 -11.98
N SER A 56 -21.33 -19.83 -11.15
CA SER A 56 -21.52 -18.55 -10.48
C SER A 56 -20.29 -18.18 -9.65
N TYR A 57 -19.77 -19.12 -8.85
CA TYR A 57 -18.57 -18.89 -8.04
C TYR A 57 -17.34 -18.50 -8.89
N ILE A 58 -17.13 -19.18 -10.01
CA ILE A 58 -16.04 -18.86 -10.95
C ILE A 58 -16.21 -17.45 -11.54
N ILE A 59 -17.42 -17.11 -11.99
CA ILE A 59 -17.71 -15.80 -12.58
C ILE A 59 -17.44 -14.69 -11.55
N PHE A 60 -17.93 -14.83 -10.31
CA PHE A 60 -17.68 -13.85 -9.25
C PHE A 60 -16.20 -13.75 -8.89
N ALA A 61 -15.47 -14.86 -8.84
CA ALA A 61 -14.03 -14.86 -8.60
C ALA A 61 -13.26 -14.11 -9.70
N ILE A 62 -13.65 -14.29 -10.96
CA ILE A 62 -13.09 -13.55 -12.11
C ILE A 62 -13.41 -12.06 -12.03
N ILE A 63 -14.63 -11.67 -11.63
CA ILE A 63 -15.00 -10.26 -11.47
C ILE A 63 -14.15 -9.60 -10.38
N ILE A 64 -14.07 -10.22 -9.19
CA ILE A 64 -13.27 -9.70 -8.07
C ILE A 64 -11.80 -9.61 -8.47
N LEU A 65 -11.31 -10.60 -9.21
CA LEU A 65 -9.96 -10.59 -9.75
C LEU A 65 -9.70 -9.35 -10.63
N PHE A 66 -10.53 -9.17 -11.67
CA PHE A 66 -10.35 -8.06 -12.61
C PHE A 66 -10.44 -6.74 -11.87
N ASP A 67 -11.39 -6.61 -10.94
CA ASP A 67 -11.54 -5.44 -10.09
C ASP A 67 -10.24 -5.09 -9.35
N VAL A 68 -9.61 -6.07 -8.69
CA VAL A 68 -8.33 -5.86 -8.00
C VAL A 68 -7.20 -5.48 -8.96
N LEU A 69 -7.08 -6.16 -10.10
CA LEU A 69 -6.07 -5.84 -11.11
C LEU A 69 -6.22 -4.41 -11.63
N PHE A 70 -7.45 -4.00 -11.91
CA PHE A 70 -7.76 -2.63 -12.32
C PHE A 70 -7.43 -1.63 -11.20
N PHE A 71 -7.82 -1.90 -9.95
CA PHE A 71 -7.49 -1.05 -8.81
C PHE A 71 -5.97 -0.77 -8.71
N ILE A 72 -5.16 -1.82 -8.80
CA ILE A 72 -3.69 -1.74 -8.77
C ILE A 72 -3.20 -0.88 -9.95
N PHE A 73 -3.67 -1.18 -11.16
CA PHE A 73 -3.25 -0.48 -12.36
C PHE A 73 -3.59 1.01 -12.30
N PHE A 74 -4.82 1.37 -11.93
CA PHE A 74 -5.26 2.75 -11.79
C PHE A 74 -4.49 3.50 -10.72
N THR A 75 -4.20 2.86 -9.58
CA THR A 75 -3.38 3.46 -8.52
C THR A 75 -1.97 3.76 -9.01
N ARG A 76 -1.31 2.80 -9.67
CA ARG A 76 0.02 3.01 -10.26
C ARG A 76 0.02 4.11 -11.32
N LYS A 77 -0.98 4.12 -12.19
CA LYS A 77 -1.16 5.15 -13.23
C LYS A 77 -1.36 6.55 -12.62
N LEU A 78 -2.10 6.66 -11.52
CA LEU A 78 -2.28 7.93 -10.82
C LEU A 78 -1.01 8.44 -10.17
N ILE A 79 -0.23 7.57 -9.53
CA ILE A 79 1.08 7.94 -8.98
C ILE A 79 1.99 8.43 -10.11
N PHE A 80 2.06 7.69 -11.22
CA PHE A 80 2.85 8.09 -12.39
C PHE A 80 2.43 9.46 -12.94
N ASN A 81 1.13 9.68 -13.15
CA ASN A 81 0.60 10.96 -13.63
C ASN A 81 0.85 12.10 -12.64
N THR A 82 0.82 11.82 -11.33
CA THR A 82 1.15 12.81 -10.30
C THR A 82 2.60 13.23 -10.42
N MET A 83 3.52 12.26 -10.48
CA MET A 83 4.95 12.47 -10.59
C MET A 83 5.32 13.21 -11.86
N LYS A 84 4.82 12.75 -13.02
CA LYS A 84 5.05 13.40 -14.32
C LYS A 84 4.63 14.87 -14.31
N LYS A 85 3.48 15.19 -13.69
CA LYS A 85 3.00 16.58 -13.59
C LYS A 85 3.77 17.42 -12.56
N MET A 86 4.56 16.82 -11.67
CA MET A 86 5.40 17.56 -10.73
C MET A 86 6.74 17.89 -11.38
N ASP A 87 7.38 16.90 -11.99
CA ASP A 87 8.58 17.05 -12.80
C ASP A 87 8.64 15.88 -13.80
N GLU A 88 8.91 16.17 -15.07
CA GLU A 88 9.08 15.15 -16.11
C GLU A 88 10.27 14.23 -15.79
N LYS A 89 11.29 14.72 -15.09
CA LYS A 89 12.45 13.91 -14.66
C LYS A 89 12.09 12.81 -13.66
N PHE A 90 10.94 12.90 -12.98
CA PHE A 90 10.48 11.88 -12.04
C PHE A 90 9.94 10.63 -12.71
N VAL A 91 9.77 10.62 -14.03
CA VAL A 91 9.29 9.46 -14.78
C VAL A 91 10.32 8.97 -15.78
N VAL A 92 10.30 7.66 -16.07
CA VAL A 92 11.13 7.07 -17.11
C VAL A 92 10.28 6.96 -18.38
N GLU A 93 10.45 7.88 -19.32
CA GLU A 93 9.58 7.99 -20.51
C GLU A 93 9.47 6.69 -21.33
N LYS A 94 10.55 5.90 -21.37
CA LYS A 94 10.62 4.66 -22.16
C LYS A 94 9.96 3.44 -21.48
N LYS A 95 9.46 3.55 -20.25
CA LYS A 95 8.85 2.43 -19.51
C LYS A 95 7.47 2.79 -18.96
N CYS A 96 6.46 1.98 -19.27
CA CYS A 96 5.08 2.21 -18.84
C CYS A 96 4.97 2.28 -17.31
N CYS A 97 4.39 3.36 -16.79
CA CYS A 97 4.17 3.61 -15.36
C CYS A 97 5.44 3.50 -14.50
N SER A 98 6.63 3.78 -15.06
CA SER A 98 7.90 3.66 -14.35
C SER A 98 8.37 4.99 -13.79
N LEU A 99 8.77 4.98 -12.52
CA LEU A 99 9.25 6.16 -11.80
C LEU A 99 10.77 6.19 -11.75
N ASN A 100 11.34 7.37 -11.96
CA ASN A 100 12.75 7.63 -11.74
C ASN A 100 13.00 7.86 -10.25
N ARG A 101 13.29 6.78 -9.53
CA ARG A 101 13.48 6.81 -8.06
C ARG A 101 14.61 7.73 -7.63
N GLN A 102 15.66 7.88 -8.43
CA GLN A 102 16.81 8.73 -8.09
C GLN A 102 16.42 10.21 -8.08
N GLU A 103 15.71 10.68 -9.11
CA GLU A 103 15.26 12.07 -9.19
C GLU A 103 14.21 12.39 -8.13
N ILE A 104 13.27 11.47 -7.86
CA ILE A 104 12.30 11.61 -6.77
C ILE A 104 13.02 11.70 -5.41
N LYS A 105 14.04 10.89 -5.19
CA LYS A 105 14.83 10.91 -3.95
C LYS A 105 15.56 12.24 -3.77
N LYS A 106 16.18 12.79 -4.82
CA LYS A 106 16.79 14.14 -4.78
C LYS A 106 15.78 15.20 -4.39
N TYR A 107 14.57 15.13 -4.96
CA TYR A 107 13.49 16.02 -4.59
C TYR A 107 13.10 15.88 -3.10
N PHE A 108 12.97 14.65 -2.58
CA PHE A 108 12.68 14.43 -1.16
C PHE A 108 13.77 14.98 -0.24
N PHE A 109 15.04 14.84 -0.60
CA PHE A 109 16.14 15.44 0.16
C PHE A 109 16.09 16.96 0.14
N SER A 110 15.78 17.57 -0.99
CA SER A 110 15.61 19.03 -1.08
C SER A 110 14.44 19.52 -0.21
N GLU A 111 13.29 18.85 -0.26
CA GLU A 111 12.14 19.20 0.59
C GLU A 111 12.41 18.98 2.08
N LEU A 112 13.19 17.94 2.42
CA LEU A 112 13.66 17.72 3.77
C LEU A 112 14.54 18.90 4.24
N GLU A 113 15.55 19.30 3.46
CA GLU A 113 16.42 20.42 3.79
C GLU A 113 15.65 21.73 4.00
N LYS A 114 14.67 22.01 3.13
CA LYS A 114 13.77 23.17 3.29
C LYS A 114 13.04 23.12 4.62
N TYR A 115 12.45 21.97 4.98
CA TYR A 115 11.76 21.82 6.26
C TYR A 115 12.68 22.08 7.47
N PHE A 116 13.90 21.56 7.44
CA PHE A 116 14.90 21.82 8.49
C PHE A 116 15.28 23.30 8.57
N SER A 117 15.53 23.93 7.43
CA SER A 117 15.84 25.36 7.32
C SER A 117 14.71 26.24 7.88
N ASP A 118 13.47 25.99 7.44
CA ASP A 118 12.28 26.74 7.86
C ASP A 118 12.04 26.62 9.37
N LYS A 119 12.32 25.45 9.96
CA LYS A 119 12.22 25.20 11.39
C LYS A 119 13.49 25.60 12.16
N LYS A 120 14.50 26.14 11.50
CA LYS A 120 15.82 26.50 12.07
C LYS A 120 16.47 25.33 12.82
N ILE A 121 16.29 24.12 12.31
CA ILE A 121 16.88 22.90 12.86
C ILE A 121 18.20 22.65 12.14
N PRO A 122 19.34 22.63 12.84
CA PRO A 122 20.61 22.32 12.20
C PRO A 122 20.65 20.86 11.74
N LEU A 123 21.20 20.61 10.55
CA LEU A 123 21.33 19.27 9.97
C LEU A 123 22.19 18.33 10.85
N SER A 124 23.07 18.87 11.70
CA SER A 124 23.83 18.09 12.69
C SER A 124 22.94 17.35 13.70
N LYS A 125 21.69 17.78 13.91
CA LYS A 125 20.73 17.13 14.81
C LYS A 125 19.98 15.95 14.19
N ILE A 126 20.26 15.60 12.92
CA ILE A 126 19.57 14.48 12.27
C ILE A 126 19.79 13.16 13.03
N LYS A 127 21.00 12.88 13.51
CA LYS A 127 21.30 11.71 14.35
C LYS A 127 20.44 11.66 15.60
N ASP A 128 20.33 12.78 16.31
CA ASP A 128 19.50 12.86 17.52
C ASP A 128 18.02 12.61 17.19
N ILE A 129 17.54 13.13 16.05
CA ILE A 129 16.17 12.92 15.57
C ILE A 129 15.93 11.45 15.24
N ILE A 130 16.89 10.77 14.59
CA ILE A 130 16.82 9.33 14.31
C ILE A 130 16.69 8.55 15.63
N VAL A 131 17.49 8.87 16.66
CA VAL A 131 17.40 8.22 17.98
C VAL A 131 16.02 8.40 18.61
N ILE A 132 15.45 9.60 18.51
CA ILE A 132 14.11 9.90 19.02
C ILE A 132 13.03 9.12 18.25
N LEU A 133 13.14 9.07 16.91
CA LEU A 133 12.22 8.32 16.05
C LEU A 133 12.30 6.81 16.32
N ASN A 134 13.50 6.26 16.52
CA ASN A 134 13.70 4.85 16.89
C ASN A 134 12.98 4.50 18.20
N LYS A 135 13.13 5.34 19.24
CA LYS A 135 12.39 5.16 20.51
C LYS A 135 10.87 5.22 20.31
N LYS A 136 10.38 6.04 19.38
CA LYS A 136 8.96 6.12 19.06
C LYS A 136 8.48 4.91 18.24
N SER A 137 9.30 4.43 17.31
CA SER A 137 9.04 3.24 16.50
C SER A 137 8.85 2.00 17.38
N GLU A 138 9.73 1.80 18.37
CA GLU A 138 9.61 0.67 19.31
C GLU A 138 8.30 0.71 20.12
N LYS A 139 7.78 1.90 20.46
CA LYS A 139 6.45 2.04 21.10
C LYS A 139 5.30 1.70 20.16
N GLU A 140 5.43 2.01 18.87
CA GLU A 140 4.41 1.76 17.83
C GLU A 140 4.45 0.33 17.28
N LYS A 141 5.52 -0.42 17.57
CA LYS A 141 5.74 -1.80 17.11
C LYS A 141 4.69 -2.77 17.64
N ALA A 142 4.36 -2.70 18.94
CA ALA A 142 3.34 -3.58 19.53
C ALA A 142 1.94 -3.33 18.93
N PRO A 143 1.43 -2.08 18.84
CA PRO A 143 0.19 -1.78 18.11
C PRO A 143 0.20 -2.27 16.65
N PHE A 144 1.33 -2.14 15.96
CA PHE A 144 1.48 -2.64 14.59
C PHE A 144 1.38 -4.16 14.51
N ILE A 145 2.04 -4.90 15.39
CA ILE A 145 1.95 -6.35 15.45
C ILE A 145 0.52 -6.78 15.76
N ILE A 146 -0.12 -6.19 16.78
CA ILE A 146 -1.49 -6.54 17.19
C ILE A 146 -2.48 -6.31 16.03
N SER A 147 -2.45 -5.13 15.41
CA SER A 147 -3.31 -4.84 14.26
C SER A 147 -3.05 -5.82 13.11
N SER A 148 -1.79 -6.11 12.81
CA SER A 148 -1.43 -7.07 11.75
C SER A 148 -1.94 -8.47 12.04
N SER A 149 -1.83 -8.92 13.30
CA SER A 149 -2.33 -10.22 13.74
C SER A 149 -3.85 -10.33 13.63
N ILE A 150 -4.60 -9.27 13.98
CA ILE A 150 -6.06 -9.24 13.83
C ILE A 150 -6.45 -9.38 12.35
N PHE A 151 -5.82 -8.61 11.46
CA PHE A 151 -6.08 -8.70 10.02
C PHE A 151 -5.74 -10.09 9.47
N SER A 152 -4.62 -10.66 9.88
CA SER A 152 -4.21 -12.02 9.48
C SER A 152 -5.21 -13.08 9.94
N ALA A 153 -5.68 -12.99 11.20
CA ALA A 153 -6.66 -13.91 11.75
C ALA A 153 -8.00 -13.85 10.99
N ILE A 154 -8.50 -12.66 10.70
CA ILE A 154 -9.73 -12.47 9.91
C ILE A 154 -9.55 -13.05 8.50
N ALA A 155 -8.43 -12.75 7.83
CA ALA A 155 -8.14 -13.25 6.50
C ALA A 155 -8.09 -14.79 6.46
N LEU A 156 -7.48 -15.41 7.47
CA LEU A 156 -7.40 -16.87 7.57
C LEU A 156 -8.77 -17.53 7.74
N VAL A 157 -9.64 -16.94 8.57
CA VAL A 157 -11.02 -17.45 8.76
C VAL A 157 -11.82 -17.35 7.46
N ILE A 158 -11.73 -16.23 6.75
CA ILE A 158 -12.40 -16.04 5.46
C ILE A 158 -11.87 -17.04 4.43
N PHE A 159 -10.55 -17.21 4.36
CA PHE A 159 -9.91 -18.17 3.45
C PHE A 159 -10.34 -19.60 3.73
N SER A 160 -10.31 -20.03 5.00
CA SER A 160 -10.74 -21.36 5.40
C SER A 160 -12.21 -21.63 5.07
N SER A 161 -13.10 -20.66 5.32
CA SER A 161 -14.51 -20.75 4.95
C SER A 161 -14.70 -20.88 3.44
N ALA A 162 -13.97 -20.09 2.64
CA ALA A 162 -14.01 -20.17 1.19
C ALA A 162 -13.53 -21.53 0.67
N CYS A 163 -12.44 -22.08 1.24
CA CYS A 163 -11.94 -23.41 0.90
C CYS A 163 -12.96 -24.52 1.20
N ASN A 164 -13.60 -24.48 2.38
CA ASN A 164 -14.63 -25.47 2.74
C ASN A 164 -15.81 -25.42 1.77
N ARG A 165 -16.34 -24.22 1.49
CA ARG A 165 -17.47 -24.07 0.56
C ARG A 165 -17.10 -24.50 -0.85
N PHE A 166 -15.85 -24.26 -1.26
CA PHE A 166 -15.36 -24.71 -2.55
C PHE A 166 -15.27 -26.23 -2.64
N TYR A 167 -14.76 -26.89 -1.60
CA TYR A 167 -14.71 -28.36 -1.53
C TYR A 167 -16.11 -28.99 -1.64
N GLU A 168 -17.10 -28.42 -0.95
CA GLU A 168 -18.51 -28.83 -1.07
C GLU A 168 -19.05 -28.70 -2.51
N LEU A 169 -18.65 -27.66 -3.24
CA LEU A 169 -19.15 -27.37 -4.59
C LEU A 169 -18.49 -28.24 -5.69
N VAL A 170 -17.22 -28.59 -5.53
CA VAL A 170 -16.48 -29.42 -6.51
C VAL A 170 -16.78 -30.91 -6.33
N GLY A 171 -17.10 -31.34 -5.11
CA GLY A 171 -17.25 -32.77 -4.81
C GLY A 171 -15.94 -33.55 -5.00
N ASN A 172 -16.04 -34.87 -5.18
CA ASN A 172 -14.87 -35.76 -5.28
C ASN A 172 -14.23 -35.84 -6.68
N ASN A 173 -14.43 -34.85 -7.57
CA ASN A 173 -13.85 -34.91 -8.90
C ASN A 173 -12.36 -34.48 -8.87
N PRO A 174 -11.39 -35.40 -9.06
CA PRO A 174 -9.98 -35.11 -8.81
C PRO A 174 -9.39 -34.09 -9.79
N LEU A 175 -9.86 -34.07 -11.03
CA LEU A 175 -9.39 -33.16 -12.08
C LEU A 175 -9.75 -31.70 -11.80
N ASP A 176 -10.94 -31.46 -11.24
CA ASP A 176 -11.41 -30.12 -10.91
C ASP A 176 -10.66 -29.56 -9.67
N ILE A 177 -10.38 -30.43 -8.70
CA ILE A 177 -9.54 -30.12 -7.54
C ILE A 177 -8.12 -29.73 -7.99
N ILE A 178 -7.51 -30.51 -8.90
CA ILE A 178 -6.15 -30.27 -9.39
C ILE A 178 -6.08 -28.97 -10.18
N THR A 179 -6.99 -28.76 -11.13
CA THR A 179 -7.08 -27.55 -11.95
C THR A 179 -7.16 -26.30 -11.07
N TYR A 180 -7.99 -26.33 -10.01
CA TYR A 180 -8.15 -25.19 -9.13
C TYR A 180 -6.97 -24.98 -8.18
N THR A 181 -6.43 -26.06 -7.62
CA THR A 181 -5.28 -25.99 -6.71
C THR A 181 -4.05 -25.41 -7.42
N ILE A 182 -3.83 -25.79 -8.68
CA ILE A 182 -2.65 -25.38 -9.46
C ILE A 182 -2.83 -23.99 -10.08
N LEU A 183 -4.01 -23.61 -10.57
CA LEU A 183 -4.22 -22.31 -11.24
C LEU A 183 -4.66 -21.20 -10.28
N PHE A 184 -5.54 -21.49 -9.34
CA PHE A 184 -6.18 -20.47 -8.52
C PHE A 184 -5.35 -20.12 -7.28
N ILE A 185 -4.64 -21.06 -6.66
CA ILE A 185 -3.86 -20.79 -5.43
C ILE A 185 -2.68 -19.84 -5.68
N PRO A 186 -1.78 -20.07 -6.66
CA PRO A 186 -0.65 -19.16 -6.89
C PRO A 186 -1.10 -17.75 -7.24
N PHE A 187 -2.25 -17.67 -7.90
CA PHE A 187 -2.84 -16.43 -8.36
C PHE A 187 -3.55 -15.67 -7.25
N ILE A 188 -4.30 -16.35 -6.37
CA ILE A 188 -4.80 -15.80 -5.10
C ILE A 188 -3.61 -15.32 -4.26
N CYS A 189 -2.52 -16.08 -4.15
CA CYS A 189 -1.33 -15.68 -3.42
C CYS A 189 -0.68 -14.42 -4.01
N TYR A 190 -0.59 -14.30 -5.34
CA TYR A 190 -0.09 -13.10 -6.01
C TYR A 190 -0.96 -11.87 -5.71
N ILE A 191 -2.27 -12.03 -5.83
CA ILE A 191 -3.26 -10.99 -5.56
C ILE A 191 -3.21 -10.57 -4.10
N VAL A 192 -3.26 -11.52 -3.17
CA VAL A 192 -3.16 -11.28 -1.73
C VAL A 192 -1.85 -10.58 -1.39
N THR A 193 -0.73 -10.90 -2.04
CA THR A 193 0.55 -10.22 -1.79
C THR A 193 0.49 -8.73 -2.22
N ASP A 194 -0.04 -8.43 -3.41
CA ASP A 194 -0.12 -7.04 -3.90
C ASP A 194 -1.25 -6.24 -3.21
N LEU A 195 -2.36 -6.90 -2.86
CA LEU A 195 -3.44 -6.35 -2.02
C LEU A 195 -2.94 -6.09 -0.61
N ILE A 196 -2.21 -7.02 0.02
CA ILE A 196 -1.59 -6.81 1.34
C ILE A 196 -0.65 -5.61 1.25
N CYS A 197 0.15 -5.45 0.20
CA CYS A 197 1.01 -4.27 0.08
C CYS A 197 0.20 -2.97 -0.03
N SER A 198 -0.90 -2.99 -0.78
CA SER A 198 -1.78 -1.83 -0.97
C SER A 198 -2.62 -1.50 0.27
N ILE A 199 -3.16 -2.52 0.94
CA ILE A 199 -3.88 -2.46 2.22
C ILE A 199 -2.91 -2.05 3.32
N ARG A 200 -1.68 -2.56 3.32
CA ARG A 200 -0.67 -2.25 4.33
C ARG A 200 -0.39 -0.75 4.38
N GLU A 201 -0.28 -0.10 3.23
CA GLU A 201 -0.06 1.35 3.15
C GLU A 201 -1.31 2.20 3.43
N ILE A 202 -2.53 1.67 3.24
CA ILE A 202 -3.79 2.41 3.49
C ILE A 202 -4.28 2.20 4.93
N TYR A 203 -4.29 0.96 5.40
CA TYR A 203 -4.85 0.56 6.69
C TYR A 203 -3.85 0.69 7.85
N PHE A 204 -2.58 0.25 7.73
CA PHE A 204 -1.66 0.40 8.87
C PHE A 204 -1.29 1.86 9.14
N ASN A 205 -1.37 2.74 8.14
CA ASN A 205 -1.19 4.18 8.34
C ASN A 205 -2.38 4.85 9.07
N LEU A 206 -3.54 4.18 9.14
CA LEU A 206 -4.70 4.61 9.93
C LEU A 206 -4.58 4.14 11.39
N PHE A 207 -4.07 2.92 11.61
CA PHE A 207 -3.99 2.33 12.96
C PHE A 207 -2.67 2.61 13.68
N THR A 208 -1.58 2.87 12.95
CA THR A 208 -0.25 3.07 13.53
C THR A 208 0.55 4.08 12.71
N ASN A 209 1.57 4.69 13.33
CA ASN A 209 2.57 5.45 12.58
C ASN A 209 3.83 4.63 12.28
N TYR A 210 3.88 3.36 12.67
CA TYR A 210 5.08 2.52 12.65
C TYR A 210 5.80 2.52 11.30
N LEU A 211 5.09 2.20 10.22
CA LEU A 211 5.67 2.15 8.86
C LEU A 211 6.16 3.52 8.38
N SER A 212 5.44 4.59 8.72
CA SER A 212 5.83 5.95 8.35
C SER A 212 7.04 6.45 9.15
N ILE A 213 7.15 6.05 10.42
CA ILE A 213 8.30 6.38 11.27
C ILE A 213 9.54 5.67 10.74
N ASN A 214 9.45 4.36 10.44
CA ASN A 214 10.59 3.62 9.88
C ASN A 214 10.99 4.14 8.49
N GLY A 215 10.03 4.40 7.60
CA GLY A 215 10.35 4.99 6.29
C GLY A 215 10.96 6.40 6.38
N LEU A 216 10.66 7.15 7.44
CA LEU A 216 11.32 8.42 7.73
C LEU A 216 12.74 8.21 8.28
N ILE A 217 12.94 7.24 9.17
CA ILE A 217 14.28 6.86 9.67
C ILE A 217 15.18 6.46 8.51
N ASP A 218 14.72 5.55 7.65
CA ASP A 218 15.47 5.09 6.47
C ASP A 218 15.88 6.27 5.58
N LEU A 219 14.96 7.21 5.33
CA LEU A 219 15.23 8.40 4.53
C LEU A 219 16.28 9.33 5.18
N LEU A 220 16.23 9.49 6.51
CA LEU A 220 17.19 10.30 7.26
C LEU A 220 18.58 9.66 7.33
N GLU A 221 18.65 8.34 7.53
CA GLU A 221 19.90 7.58 7.49
C GLU A 221 20.53 7.65 6.10
N GLU A 222 19.72 7.48 5.06
CA GLU A 222 20.17 7.58 3.68
C GLU A 222 20.62 9.01 3.33
N TYR A 223 19.95 10.04 3.86
CA TYR A 223 20.40 11.42 3.74
C TYR A 223 21.74 11.65 4.46
N GLU A 224 21.90 11.14 5.68
CA GLU A 224 23.13 11.25 6.45
C GLU A 224 24.34 10.61 5.74
N ILE A 225 24.14 9.49 5.05
CA ILE A 225 25.17 8.79 4.28
C ILE A 225 25.52 9.58 3.00
N ASN A 226 24.52 10.17 2.34
CA ASN A 226 24.68 10.82 1.04
C ASN A 226 24.85 12.33 1.10
N LYS A 227 24.86 12.94 2.30
CA LYS A 227 25.03 14.39 2.44
C LYS A 227 26.38 14.79 1.84
N PRO A 228 26.44 15.85 1.03
CA PRO A 228 27.72 16.37 0.57
C PRO A 228 28.51 16.80 1.81
N THR A 229 29.66 16.16 2.03
CA THR A 229 30.65 16.65 2.97
C THR A 229 31.05 18.04 2.49
N LYS A 230 30.55 19.08 3.16
CA LYS A 230 31.17 20.39 3.07
C LYS A 230 32.50 20.27 3.81
N GLU A 231 33.53 19.86 3.08
CA GLU A 231 34.91 20.23 3.40
C GLU A 231 35.09 21.73 3.14
#